data_AF-X1VHW3-F1
#
_entry.id   AF-X1VHW3-F1
#
_cell.length_a   1.000
_cell.length_b   1.000
_cell.length_c   1.000
_cell.angle_alpha   90.00
_cell.angle_beta   90.00
_cell.angle_gamma   90.00
#
_symmetry.space_group_name_H-M   'P 1'
#
loop_
_entity.id
_entity.type
_entity.pdbx_description
1 polymer ?
#
loop_
_entity_poly.entity_id
_entity_poly.type
_entity_poly.pdbx_seq_one_letter_code
_entity_poly.pdbx_strand_id
1 'polypeptide(L)'
;MLGVVLALALVPAPAAAQRRGVRLVPPKKKGPEVVGNLRMWGQWDWSDQLSARLKRIRKSVPKKNVHIEGWTVRRDRNLDGTETCRFWIRVNGLKGKDMTALVDTVIGQTKRYRVYSFKVQWN
;
A
#
# COMPACT_ATOMS: atom_id res chain seq x y z
N MET A 1 9.94 14.51 -60.84
CA MET A 1 9.78 15.98 -60.68
C MET A 1 8.61 16.19 -59.71
N LEU A 2 8.86 16.33 -58.41
CA LEU A 2 9.18 17.55 -57.61
C LEU A 2 7.92 18.04 -56.88
N GLY A 3 7.73 17.57 -55.64
CA GLY A 3 6.63 17.94 -54.75
C GLY A 3 7.15 18.49 -53.43
N VAL A 4 7.28 19.83 -53.40
CA VAL A 4 7.03 20.76 -52.28
C VAL A 4 7.55 20.40 -50.88
N VAL A 5 8.55 21.18 -50.45
CA VAL A 5 8.91 21.42 -49.05
C VAL A 5 7.92 22.44 -48.45
N LEU A 6 7.39 22.16 -47.26
CA LEU A 6 6.88 23.21 -46.36
C LEU A 6 7.30 22.90 -44.92
N ALA A 7 8.40 23.53 -44.51
CA ALA A 7 8.79 23.68 -43.11
C ALA A 7 8.11 24.95 -42.57
N LEU A 8 7.32 24.85 -41.49
CA LEU A 8 6.71 26.00 -40.83
C LEU A 8 7.27 26.19 -39.41
N ALA A 9 8.23 27.11 -39.37
CA ALA A 9 8.50 28.15 -38.39
C ALA A 9 8.00 28.02 -36.92
N LEU A 10 8.98 28.07 -36.01
CA LEU A 10 9.06 28.91 -34.80
C LEU A 10 7.81 29.75 -34.46
N VAL A 11 7.19 29.44 -33.32
CA VAL A 11 6.39 30.42 -32.56
C VAL A 11 7.20 30.82 -31.32
N PRO A 12 7.63 32.09 -31.17
CA PRO A 12 8.27 32.59 -29.97
C PRO A 12 7.25 33.16 -28.98
N ALA A 13 7.29 32.65 -27.74
CA ALA A 13 7.15 33.34 -26.44
C ALA A 13 5.93 34.28 -26.19
N PRO A 14 5.74 34.88 -24.99
CA PRO A 14 6.10 34.53 -23.61
C PRO A 14 4.82 34.47 -22.72
N ALA A 15 4.97 34.15 -21.43
CA ALA A 15 4.46 34.99 -20.33
C ALA A 15 4.52 34.24 -19.00
N ALA A 16 5.59 34.49 -18.25
CA ALA A 16 5.50 34.45 -16.80
C ALA A 16 4.44 35.47 -16.35
N ALA A 17 3.36 35.00 -15.72
CA ALA A 17 2.40 35.84 -15.03
C ALA A 17 2.21 35.32 -13.61
N GLN A 18 3.04 35.87 -12.73
CA GLN A 18 2.96 35.83 -11.29
C GLN A 18 1.56 36.24 -10.82
N ARG A 19 0.84 35.36 -10.10
CA ARG A 19 -0.32 35.76 -9.28
C ARG A 19 -0.04 35.41 -7.83
N ARG A 20 0.42 36.45 -7.11
CA ARG A 20 0.44 36.55 -5.65
C ARG A 20 -0.93 36.13 -5.11
N GLY A 21 -0.92 35.28 -4.07
CA GLY A 21 -2.13 34.83 -3.39
C GLY A 21 -2.61 33.45 -3.82
N VAL A 22 -1.78 32.41 -3.63
CA VAL A 22 -2.32 31.06 -3.46
C VAL A 22 -3.06 31.07 -2.12
N ARG A 23 -4.31 31.54 -2.15
CA ARG A 23 -5.26 31.22 -1.10
C ARG A 23 -5.35 29.70 -1.14
N LEU A 24 -4.84 29.03 -0.10
CA LEU A 24 -5.20 27.65 0.19
C LEU A 24 -6.72 27.61 0.17
N VAL A 25 -7.30 27.17 -0.95
CA VAL A 25 -8.68 26.76 -0.99
C VAL A 25 -8.65 25.47 -0.17
N PRO A 26 -9.16 25.46 1.08
CA PRO A 26 -9.28 24.20 1.78
C PRO A 26 -10.11 23.30 0.86
N PRO A 27 -9.74 22.02 0.66
CA PRO A 27 -10.53 21.11 -0.17
C PRO A 27 -11.94 20.99 0.41
N LYS A 28 -12.85 21.87 -0.01
CA LYS A 28 -14.30 21.77 0.18
C LYS A 28 -14.79 20.78 -0.86
N LYS A 29 -14.42 19.51 -0.64
CA LYS A 29 -15.09 18.31 -1.11
C LYS A 29 -14.32 17.17 -0.49
N LYS A 30 -14.96 16.52 0.50
CA LYS A 30 -14.66 15.13 0.84
C LYS A 30 -14.80 14.36 -0.48
N GLY A 31 -13.69 14.20 -1.21
CA GLY A 31 -13.64 13.25 -2.30
C GLY A 31 -14.08 11.89 -1.74
N PRO A 32 -14.71 11.03 -2.56
CA PRO A 32 -15.11 9.71 -2.11
C PRO A 32 -13.91 9.08 -1.40
N GLU A 33 -14.09 8.71 -0.13
CA GLU A 33 -13.07 7.94 0.57
C GLU A 33 -12.87 6.70 -0.28
N VAL A 34 -11.71 6.61 -0.95
CA VAL A 34 -11.41 5.48 -1.81
C VAL A 34 -11.35 4.26 -0.89
N VAL A 35 -12.41 3.46 -0.97
CA VAL A 35 -12.55 2.18 -0.29
C VAL A 35 -11.98 1.14 -1.25
N GLY A 36 -10.86 0.53 -0.85
CA GLY A 36 -10.10 -0.41 -1.68
C GLY A 36 -10.02 -1.80 -1.08
N ASN A 37 -9.54 -2.74 -1.88
CA ASN A 37 -9.20 -4.09 -1.45
C ASN A 37 -7.71 -4.18 -1.15
N LEU A 38 -7.38 -4.69 0.03
CA LEU A 38 -6.00 -4.98 0.43
C LEU A 38 -5.78 -6.48 0.39
N ARG A 39 -4.82 -6.92 -0.41
CA ARG A 39 -4.27 -8.27 -0.32
C ARG A 39 -2.81 -8.18 0.03
N MET A 40 -2.41 -8.82 1.11
CA MET A 40 -1.00 -8.91 1.49
C MET A 40 -0.62 -10.32 1.90
N TRP A 41 0.65 -10.64 1.65
CA TRP A 41 1.27 -11.85 2.13
C TRP A 41 2.72 -11.58 2.46
N GLY A 42 3.29 -12.40 3.34
CA GLY A 42 4.73 -12.45 3.47
C GLY A 42 5.20 -13.62 4.31
N GLN A 43 6.51 -13.77 4.37
CA GLN A 43 7.25 -14.83 5.02
C GLN A 43 8.42 -14.22 5.80
N TRP A 44 8.52 -14.57 7.09
CA TRP A 44 9.60 -14.16 7.99
C TRP A 44 10.15 -15.36 8.74
N ASP A 45 11.25 -15.20 9.46
CA ASP A 45 11.62 -16.16 10.51
C ASP A 45 10.47 -16.41 11.48
N TRP A 46 10.30 -17.65 11.91
CA TRP A 46 9.33 -18.01 12.93
C TRP A 46 9.75 -17.45 14.29
N SER A 47 8.79 -16.87 14.99
CA SER A 47 8.92 -16.52 16.40
C SER A 47 7.55 -16.51 17.06
N ASP A 48 7.44 -17.03 18.28
CA ASP A 48 6.20 -16.97 19.06
C ASP A 48 5.75 -15.52 19.30
N GLN A 49 6.71 -14.60 19.44
CA GLN A 49 6.43 -13.17 19.55
C GLN A 49 5.86 -12.60 18.26
N LEU A 50 6.39 -13.01 17.10
CA LEU A 50 5.88 -12.59 15.80
C LEU A 50 4.45 -13.10 15.59
N SER A 51 4.21 -14.39 15.84
CA SER A 51 2.88 -15.00 15.75
C SER A 51 1.86 -14.28 16.65
N ALA A 52 2.23 -14.01 17.90
CA ALA A 52 1.38 -13.27 18.83
C ALA A 52 1.13 -11.81 18.41
N ARG A 53 2.13 -11.14 17.82
CA ARG A 53 1.99 -9.77 17.28
C ARG A 53 1.06 -9.74 16.07
N LEU A 54 1.23 -10.63 15.11
CA LEU A 54 0.34 -10.76 13.96
C LEU A 54 -1.11 -11.02 14.40
N LYS A 55 -1.33 -11.95 15.35
CA LYS A 55 -2.66 -12.19 15.94
C LYS A 55 -3.25 -10.94 16.60
N ARG A 56 -2.43 -10.07 17.20
CA ARG A 56 -2.87 -8.79 17.77
C ARG A 56 -3.26 -7.78 16.69
N ILE A 57 -2.50 -7.70 15.59
CA ILE A 57 -2.84 -6.82 14.46
C ILE A 57 -4.21 -7.17 13.91
N ARG A 58 -4.54 -8.47 13.79
CA ARG A 58 -5.89 -8.89 13.39
C ARG A 58 -6.99 -8.28 14.27
N LYS A 59 -6.75 -8.16 15.58
CA LYS A 59 -7.71 -7.58 16.53
C LYS A 59 -7.81 -6.06 16.42
N SER A 60 -6.75 -5.38 15.94
CA SER A 60 -6.73 -3.92 15.76
C SER A 60 -7.31 -3.44 14.43
N VAL A 61 -7.59 -4.34 13.48
CA VAL A 61 -8.28 -3.97 12.23
C VAL A 61 -9.69 -3.47 12.59
N PRO A 62 -10.05 -2.22 12.23
CA PRO A 62 -11.35 -1.66 12.59
C PRO A 62 -12.46 -2.46 11.90
N LYS A 63 -13.33 -3.13 12.66
CA LYS A 63 -14.38 -4.01 12.10
C LYS A 63 -15.56 -3.26 11.47
N LYS A 64 -15.70 -1.97 11.76
CA LYS A 64 -16.82 -1.15 11.26
C LYS A 64 -16.56 -0.85 9.78
N ASN A 65 -17.33 -1.49 8.90
CA ASN A 65 -17.26 -1.39 7.43
C ASN A 65 -16.05 -2.07 6.77
N VAL A 66 -15.34 -2.93 7.51
CA VAL A 66 -14.18 -3.67 6.99
C VAL A 66 -14.44 -5.16 7.12
N HIS A 67 -14.35 -5.89 6.01
CA HIS A 67 -14.49 -7.34 5.98
C HIS A 67 -13.13 -7.99 5.81
N ILE A 68 -12.69 -8.77 6.81
CA ILE A 68 -11.48 -9.59 6.70
C ILE A 68 -11.87 -10.89 6.00
N GLU A 69 -11.68 -10.94 4.69
CA GLU A 69 -11.98 -12.12 3.85
C GLU A 69 -11.05 -13.30 4.18
N GLY A 70 -9.85 -13.03 4.69
CA GLY A 70 -8.92 -14.09 5.07
C GLY A 70 -7.80 -13.60 5.96
N TRP A 71 -7.50 -14.38 7.00
CA TRP A 71 -6.34 -14.21 7.87
C TRP A 71 -5.76 -15.56 8.22
N THR A 72 -4.54 -15.84 7.75
CA THR A 72 -3.81 -17.07 8.08
C THR A 72 -2.42 -16.71 8.55
N VAL A 73 -1.96 -17.36 9.62
CA VAL A 73 -0.58 -17.33 10.10
C VAL A 73 -0.18 -18.78 10.29
N ARG A 74 0.79 -19.26 9.52
CA ARG A 74 1.28 -20.65 9.56
C ARG A 74 2.77 -20.66 9.83
N ARG A 75 3.19 -21.68 10.59
CA ARG A 75 4.58 -22.05 10.77
C ARG A 75 4.91 -23.07 9.70
N ASP A 76 5.94 -22.80 8.91
CA ASP A 76 6.45 -23.70 7.89
C ASP A 76 7.90 -24.03 8.21
N ARG A 77 8.25 -25.31 8.19
CA ARG A 77 9.63 -25.76 8.32
C ARG A 77 10.20 -25.94 6.91
N ASN A 78 11.26 -25.22 6.61
CA ASN A 78 11.99 -25.33 5.36
C ASN A 78 12.90 -26.57 5.37
N LEU A 79 13.37 -26.96 4.19
CA LEU A 79 14.25 -28.13 4.01
C LEU A 79 15.62 -27.96 4.68
N ASP A 80 16.08 -26.71 4.86
CA ASP A 80 17.32 -26.36 5.56
C ASP A 80 17.18 -26.37 7.09
N GLY A 81 16.01 -26.80 7.61
CA GLY A 81 15.71 -26.82 9.04
C GLY A 81 15.29 -25.46 9.59
N THR A 82 15.34 -24.38 8.80
CA THR A 82 14.83 -23.08 9.23
C THR A 82 13.31 -23.10 9.33
N GLU A 83 12.77 -22.37 10.30
CA GLU A 83 11.34 -22.26 10.49
C GLU A 83 10.91 -20.85 10.12
N THR A 84 9.91 -20.75 9.25
CA THR A 84 9.36 -19.49 8.79
C THR A 84 7.89 -19.35 9.17
N CYS A 85 7.47 -18.10 9.32
CA CYS A 85 6.09 -17.71 9.51
C CYS A 85 5.56 -17.18 8.18
N ARG A 86 4.63 -17.89 7.53
CA ARG A 86 3.86 -17.35 6.41
C ARG A 86 2.57 -16.74 6.91
N PHE A 87 2.26 -15.52 6.47
CA PHE A 87 0.94 -14.94 6.66
C PHE A 87 0.28 -14.54 5.35
N TRP A 88 -1.04 -14.55 5.39
CA TRP A 88 -1.90 -14.01 4.34
C TRP A 88 -3.04 -13.22 4.97
N ILE A 89 -3.26 -12.01 4.46
CA ILE A 89 -4.31 -11.11 4.92
C ILE A 89 -5.03 -10.57 3.69
N ARG A 90 -6.35 -10.74 3.66
CA ARG A 90 -7.23 -10.20 2.64
C ARG A 90 -8.31 -9.39 3.33
N VAL A 91 -8.38 -8.10 3.00
CA VAL A 91 -9.31 -7.16 3.60
C VAL A 91 -10.02 -6.37 2.51
N ASN A 92 -11.32 -6.23 2.67
CA ASN A 92 -12.20 -5.48 1.80
C ASN A 92 -12.87 -4.38 2.63
N GLY A 93 -13.15 -3.23 2.03
CA GLY A 93 -13.82 -2.14 2.74
C GLY A 93 -12.89 -1.20 3.53
N LEU A 94 -11.57 -1.32 3.38
CA LEU A 94 -10.62 -0.44 4.06
C LEU A 94 -10.45 0.88 3.28
N LYS A 95 -10.43 2.00 4.01
CA LYS A 95 -10.07 3.30 3.45
C LYS A 95 -8.56 3.35 3.19
N GLY A 96 -8.13 4.06 2.14
CA GLY A 96 -6.70 4.16 1.79
C GLY A 96 -5.75 4.50 2.95
N LYS A 97 -6.14 5.40 3.87
CA LYS A 97 -5.34 5.73 5.06
C LYS A 97 -5.20 4.57 6.05
N ASP A 98 -6.30 3.86 6.29
CA ASP A 98 -6.33 2.72 7.21
C ASP A 98 -5.59 1.51 6.61
N MET A 99 -5.60 1.36 5.27
CA MET A 99 -4.79 0.37 4.55
C MET A 99 -3.30 0.61 4.76
N THR A 100 -2.82 1.84 4.52
CA THR A 100 -1.41 2.20 4.73
C THR A 100 -1.00 1.96 6.17
N ALA A 101 -1.82 2.39 7.14
CA ALA A 101 -1.54 2.17 8.55
C ALA A 101 -1.45 0.67 8.92
N LEU A 102 -2.31 -0.17 8.33
CA LEU A 102 -2.25 -1.63 8.53
C LEU A 102 -0.96 -2.23 7.95
N VAL A 103 -0.59 -1.83 6.73
CA VAL A 103 0.67 -2.25 6.09
C VAL A 103 1.87 -1.85 6.93
N ASP A 104 1.95 -0.59 7.35
CA ASP A 104 3.03 -0.07 8.17
C ASP A 104 3.09 -0.74 9.53
N THR A 105 1.94 -1.06 10.13
CA THR A 105 1.89 -1.80 11.40
C THR A 105 2.46 -3.20 11.21
N VAL A 106 2.05 -3.93 10.16
CA VAL A 106 2.57 -5.28 9.89
C VAL A 106 4.07 -5.26 9.62
N ILE A 107 4.53 -4.40 8.71
CA ILE A 107 5.97 -4.26 8.40
C ILE A 107 6.74 -3.81 9.64
N GLY A 108 6.25 -2.80 10.35
CA GLY A 108 6.89 -2.24 11.54
C GLY A 108 7.05 -3.26 12.67
N GLN A 109 6.05 -4.11 12.90
CA GLN A 109 6.11 -5.20 13.88
C GLN A 109 7.03 -6.34 13.46
N THR A 110 7.34 -6.43 12.16
CA THR A 110 8.16 -7.49 11.58
C THR A 110 9.60 -7.06 11.23
N LYS A 111 9.94 -5.76 11.32
CA LYS A 111 11.28 -5.21 10.98
C LYS A 111 12.46 -5.88 11.69
N ARG A 112 12.25 -6.49 12.86
CA ARG A 112 13.29 -7.17 13.64
C ARG A 112 13.52 -8.63 13.22
N TYR A 113 12.69 -9.16 12.31
CA TYR A 113 12.78 -10.54 11.83
C TYR A 113 13.26 -10.51 10.39
N ARG A 114 14.03 -11.52 9.99
CA ARG A 114 14.48 -11.62 8.60
C ARG A 114 13.26 -11.79 7.70
N VAL A 115 13.18 -10.96 6.66
CA VAL A 115 12.11 -11.00 5.66
C VAL A 115 12.57 -11.86 4.50
N TYR A 116 11.87 -12.96 4.23
CA TYR A 116 12.13 -13.80 3.06
C TYR A 116 11.31 -13.33 1.86
N SER A 117 10.07 -12.93 2.10
CA SER A 117 9.19 -12.43 1.07
C SER A 117 8.08 -11.57 1.66
N PHE A 118 7.67 -10.53 0.93
CA PHE A 118 6.54 -9.70 1.29
C PHE A 118 5.98 -9.08 0.01
N LYS A 119 4.66 -9.18 -0.22
CA LYS A 119 3.99 -8.39 -1.25
C LYS A 119 2.70 -7.80 -0.72
N VAL A 120 2.41 -6.61 -1.21
CA VAL A 120 1.16 -5.89 -1.01
C VAL A 120 0.57 -5.60 -2.38
N GLN A 121 -0.70 -5.94 -2.56
CA GLN A 121 -1.47 -5.65 -3.75
C GLN A 121 -2.65 -4.76 -3.36
N TRP A 122 -2.75 -3.63 -4.04
CA TRP A 122 -3.79 -2.62 -3.90
C TRP A 122 -4.70 -2.74 -5.11
N ASN A 123 -6.02 -2.77 -4.89
CA ASN A 123 -7.01 -2.79 -5.96
C ASN A 123 -8.21 -1.92 -5.59
#